data_AF-A0AAU9XL27-F1
#
_entry.id   AF-A0AAU9XL27-F1
#
_cell.length_a   1.000
_cell.length_b   1.000
_cell.length_c   1.000
_cell.angle_alpha   90.00
_cell.angle_beta   90.00
_cell.angle_gamma   90.00
#
_symmetry.space_group_name_H-M   'P 1'
#
loop_
_entity.id
_entity.type
_entity.pdbx_description
1 polymer ?
#
loop_
_entity_poly.entity_id
_entity_poly.type
_entity_poly.pdbx_seq_one_letter_code
_entity_poly.pdbx_strand_id
1 'polypeptide(L)'
;MCRLCFQGPDEEIFGKFLKDINTGFSVHQYCMFLSSGLAQRGKDDEEFDGFLIKDIKKEISRAKRLRCSFCRKLGASIGCCEGGCRETFHYKCGKENGALFQFFDTFNSFCRHHRPTQDVALKRNQTFPICLCEIEQKNKSPVYDIPLVTPCCRRTWFHNKCLQ
;
A
#
# COMPACT_ATOMS: atom_id res chain seq x y z
N MET A 1 11.14 15.72 -2.92
CA MET A 1 10.89 14.85 -1.76
C MET A 1 9.41 14.84 -1.45
N CYS A 2 8.81 13.65 -1.32
CA CYS A 2 7.41 13.47 -0.95
C CYS A 2 7.14 14.00 0.47
N ARG A 3 6.04 14.74 0.65
CA ARG A 3 5.67 15.36 1.94
C ARG A 3 5.05 14.42 2.97
N LEU A 4 4.78 13.17 2.59
CA LEU A 4 4.24 12.14 3.49
C LEU A 4 5.37 11.23 3.99
N CYS A 5 6.13 10.59 3.09
CA CYS A 5 7.16 9.62 3.48
C CYS A 5 8.58 10.18 3.53
N PHE A 6 8.80 11.43 3.09
CA PHE A 6 10.11 12.06 3.02
C PHE A 6 11.14 11.26 2.21
N GLN A 7 10.70 10.56 1.16
CA GLN A 7 11.56 9.90 0.18
C GLN A 7 11.57 10.66 -1.16
N GLY A 8 12.59 10.39 -1.99
CA GLY A 8 12.68 10.90 -3.36
C GLY A 8 11.67 10.22 -4.32
N PRO A 9 11.62 10.65 -5.59
CA PRO A 9 10.87 9.94 -6.62
C PRO A 9 11.40 8.51 -6.80
N ASP A 10 10.49 7.54 -6.87
CA ASP A 10 10.76 6.14 -7.18
C ASP A 10 9.41 5.54 -7.61
N GLU A 11 9.20 5.51 -8.93
CA GLU A 11 7.90 5.15 -9.51
C GLU A 11 7.60 3.65 -9.43
N GLU A 12 8.65 2.82 -9.38
CA GLU A 12 8.53 1.38 -9.20
C GLU A 12 7.91 1.04 -7.84
N ILE A 13 8.38 1.73 -6.78
CA ILE A 13 7.84 1.50 -5.44
C ILE A 13 6.55 2.28 -5.22
N PHE A 14 6.53 3.59 -5.49
CA PHE A 14 5.49 4.48 -4.96
C PHE A 14 4.46 4.96 -5.99
N GLY A 15 4.55 4.48 -7.24
CA GLY A 15 3.76 5.01 -8.35
C GLY A 15 4.17 6.43 -8.72
N LYS A 16 3.29 7.14 -9.45
CA LYS A 16 3.60 8.48 -9.99
C LYS A 16 4.08 9.45 -8.91
N PHE A 17 5.05 10.30 -9.25
CA PHE A 17 5.51 11.39 -8.40
C PHE A 17 4.77 12.68 -8.73
N LEU A 18 3.74 13.00 -7.94
CA LEU A 18 2.83 14.12 -8.21
C LEU A 18 3.38 15.40 -7.56
N LYS A 19 3.41 16.50 -8.32
CA LYS A 19 3.92 17.80 -7.86
C LYS A 19 2.91 18.90 -8.17
N ASP A 20 2.56 19.68 -7.15
CA ASP A 20 1.71 20.85 -7.33
C ASP A 20 2.55 22.00 -7.89
N ILE A 21 2.11 22.57 -9.02
CA ILE A 21 2.83 23.64 -9.71
C ILE A 21 2.77 24.93 -8.88
N ASN A 22 1.67 25.18 -8.17
CA ASN A 22 1.44 26.44 -7.48
C ASN A 22 2.26 26.57 -6.19
N THR A 23 2.34 25.50 -5.40
CA THR A 23 3.03 25.53 -4.10
C THR A 23 4.32 24.71 -4.06
N GLY A 24 4.60 23.96 -5.12
CA GLY A 24 5.83 23.17 -5.26
C GLY A 24 5.92 21.93 -4.37
N PHE A 25 4.90 21.64 -3.54
CA PHE A 25 4.91 20.39 -2.77
C PHE A 25 4.74 19.19 -3.69
N SER A 26 5.21 18.03 -3.23
CA SER A 26 5.06 16.77 -3.93
C SER A 26 4.63 15.66 -3.01
N VAL A 27 3.90 14.69 -3.56
CA VAL A 27 3.47 13.46 -2.89
C VAL A 27 3.61 12.31 -3.88
N HIS A 28 3.89 11.11 -3.37
CA HIS A 28 3.76 9.92 -4.20
C HIS A 28 2.30 9.50 -4.31
N GLN A 29 1.93 8.95 -5.46
CA GLN A 29 0.60 8.43 -5.73
C GLN A 29 0.13 7.44 -4.65
N TYR A 30 0.92 6.41 -4.32
CA TYR A 30 0.50 5.41 -3.33
C TYR A 30 0.51 5.94 -1.90
N CYS A 31 1.35 6.92 -1.57
CA CYS A 31 1.27 7.60 -0.27
C CYS A 31 -0.04 8.40 -0.12
N MET A 32 -0.55 8.93 -1.24
CA MET A 32 -1.78 9.72 -1.31
C MET A 32 -3.02 8.83 -1.31
N PHE A 33 -3.13 7.89 -2.26
CA PHE A 33 -4.29 7.02 -2.44
C PHE A 33 -4.66 6.24 -1.17
N LEU A 34 -3.64 5.69 -0.49
CA LEU A 34 -3.83 4.83 0.68
C LEU A 34 -3.93 5.63 1.99
N SER A 35 -3.96 6.96 1.92
CA SER A 35 -3.98 7.79 3.10
C SER A 35 -5.36 7.79 3.77
N SER A 36 -5.43 7.30 5.01
CA SER A 36 -6.70 7.09 5.73
C SER A 36 -7.54 8.35 5.98
N GLY A 37 -6.95 9.53 5.91
CA GLY A 37 -7.67 10.81 6.12
C GLY A 37 -8.02 11.53 4.82
N LEU A 38 -7.79 10.88 3.67
CA LEU A 38 -7.98 11.47 2.35
C LEU A 38 -9.09 10.73 1.60
N ALA A 39 -9.98 11.49 0.97
CA ALA A 39 -11.06 10.97 0.15
C ALA A 39 -10.97 11.59 -1.25
N GLN A 40 -11.15 10.77 -2.28
CA GLN A 40 -11.27 11.21 -3.65
C GLN A 40 -12.64 11.89 -3.80
N ARG A 41 -12.64 13.20 -4.08
CA ARG A 41 -13.88 14.03 -4.11
C ARG A 41 -14.02 14.85 -5.39
N GLY A 42 -12.94 15.00 -6.15
CA GLY A 42 -12.95 15.57 -7.48
C GLY A 42 -13.29 14.52 -8.54
N LYS A 43 -13.28 14.93 -9.81
CA LYS A 43 -13.39 14.00 -10.94
C LYS A 43 -12.07 13.28 -11.19
N ASP A 44 -12.09 12.11 -11.83
CA ASP A 44 -10.89 11.30 -12.07
C ASP A 44 -9.79 12.05 -12.86
N ASP A 45 -10.18 12.99 -13.73
CA ASP A 45 -9.29 13.82 -14.55
C ASP A 45 -8.86 15.14 -13.88
N GLU A 46 -9.32 15.38 -12.64
CA GLU A 46 -9.10 16.62 -11.92
C GLU A 46 -7.89 16.53 -10.97
N GLU A 47 -6.98 17.50 -11.07
CA GLU A 47 -5.83 17.66 -10.17
C GLU A 47 -4.98 16.37 -10.03
N PHE A 48 -5.02 15.72 -8.87
CA PHE A 48 -4.19 14.59 -8.50
C PHE A 48 -5.03 13.31 -8.54
N ASP A 49 -5.52 12.93 -9.73
CA ASP A 49 -6.44 11.81 -9.92
C ASP A 49 -7.72 11.95 -9.05
N GLY A 50 -8.34 13.14 -9.01
CA GLY A 50 -9.56 13.43 -8.24
C GLY A 50 -9.35 13.73 -6.74
N PHE A 51 -8.10 13.81 -6.29
CA PHE A 51 -7.77 14.25 -4.93
C PHE A 51 -7.51 15.75 -4.89
N LEU A 52 -8.36 16.48 -4.16
CA LEU A 52 -8.27 17.92 -4.07
C LEU A 52 -7.02 18.37 -3.29
N ILE A 53 -6.22 19.27 -3.86
CA ILE A 53 -4.98 19.80 -3.29
C ILE A 53 -5.18 20.32 -1.85
N LYS A 54 -6.33 20.97 -1.59
CA LYS A 54 -6.68 21.48 -0.26
C LYS A 54 -6.75 20.35 0.79
N ASP A 55 -7.26 19.19 0.40
CA ASP A 55 -7.44 18.05 1.29
C ASP A 55 -6.13 17.26 1.43
N ILE A 56 -5.32 17.18 0.37
CA ILE A 56 -3.94 16.67 0.45
C ILE A 56 -3.11 17.48 1.45
N LYS A 57 -3.21 18.82 1.44
CA LYS A 57 -2.51 19.69 2.41
C LYS A 57 -2.94 19.46 3.86
N LYS A 58 -4.25 19.26 4.09
CA LYS A 58 -4.77 18.89 5.42
C LYS A 58 -4.22 17.55 5.85
N GLU A 59 -4.18 16.59 4.94
CA GLU A 59 -3.68 15.25 5.20
C GLU A 59 -2.18 15.24 5.51
N ILE A 60 -1.37 16.00 4.77
CA ILE A 60 0.05 16.21 5.10
C ILE A 60 0.19 16.77 6.52
N SER A 61 -0.67 17.71 6.91
CA SER A 61 -0.65 18.32 8.25
C SER A 61 -1.08 17.34 9.36
N ARG A 62 -2.02 16.43 9.06
CA ARG A 62 -2.39 15.31 9.93
C ARG A 62 -1.23 14.32 10.09
N ALA A 63 -0.68 13.85 8.97
CA ALA A 63 0.37 12.85 8.91
C ALA A 63 1.67 13.27 9.63
N LYS A 64 1.99 14.57 9.67
CA LYS A 64 3.12 15.10 10.45
C LYS A 64 3.10 14.72 11.94
N ARG A 65 1.93 14.38 12.49
CA ARG A 65 1.76 13.98 13.90
C ARG A 65 1.73 12.46 14.09
N LEU A 66 1.67 11.69 13.00
CA LEU A 66 1.55 10.24 13.03
C LEU A 66 2.92 9.59 12.90
N ARG A 67 3.20 8.65 13.79
CA ARG A 67 4.48 7.94 13.87
C ARG A 67 4.32 6.54 13.26
N CYS A 68 5.16 6.24 12.28
CA CYS A 68 5.21 4.92 11.66
C CYS A 68 5.52 3.85 12.72
N SER A 69 4.72 2.80 12.78
CA SER A 69 4.92 1.69 13.71
C SER A 69 6.22 0.92 13.46
N PHE A 70 6.72 0.92 12.22
CA PHE A 70 7.92 0.19 11.82
C PHE A 70 9.18 1.04 11.99
N CYS A 71 9.30 2.15 11.26
CA CYS A 71 10.52 2.97 11.25
C CYS A 71 10.56 4.04 12.35
N ARG A 72 9.47 4.22 13.10
CA ARG A 72 9.31 5.22 14.17
C ARG A 72 9.46 6.69 13.76
N LYS A 73 9.53 6.99 12.46
CA LYS A 73 9.55 8.36 11.90
C LYS A 73 8.14 8.90 11.69
N LEU A 74 8.01 10.24 11.64
CA LEU A 74 6.74 10.93 11.39
C LEU A 74 6.31 10.86 9.91
N GLY A 75 5.05 11.22 9.62
CA GLY A 75 4.51 11.26 8.26
C GLY A 75 3.77 10.00 7.82
N ALA A 76 3.51 9.06 8.75
CA ALA A 76 2.83 7.80 8.47
C ALA A 76 1.32 8.00 8.26
N SER A 77 0.94 8.37 7.03
CA SER A 77 -0.43 8.74 6.67
C SER A 77 -1.38 7.55 6.50
N ILE A 78 -0.85 6.35 6.28
CA ILE A 78 -1.62 5.13 6.06
C ILE A 78 -1.86 4.46 7.41
N GLY A 79 -3.10 4.02 7.65
CA GLY A 79 -3.55 3.40 8.88
C GLY A 79 -4.26 2.09 8.60
N CYS A 80 -4.27 1.19 9.57
CA CYS A 80 -5.07 -0.02 9.51
C CYS A 80 -6.57 0.32 9.55
N CYS A 81 -7.36 -0.28 8.66
CA CYS A 81 -8.80 -0.07 8.55
C CYS A 81 -9.59 -0.78 9.68
N GLU A 82 -8.98 -1.76 10.34
CA GLU A 82 -9.62 -2.52 11.42
C GLU A 82 -9.99 -1.63 12.62
N GLY A 83 -11.20 -1.81 13.13
CA GLY A 83 -11.75 -1.04 14.24
C GLY A 83 -10.86 -1.09 15.48
N GLY A 84 -10.52 0.08 16.03
CA GLY A 84 -9.69 0.19 17.24
C GLY A 84 -8.18 -0.05 17.02
N CYS A 85 -7.75 -0.45 15.82
CA CYS A 85 -6.34 -0.56 15.49
C CYS A 85 -5.70 0.83 15.35
N ARG A 86 -4.54 1.04 15.98
CA ARG A 86 -3.80 2.32 15.94
C ARG A 86 -2.51 2.25 15.12
N GLU A 87 -2.31 1.14 14.43
CA GLU A 87 -1.16 0.94 13.56
C GLU A 87 -1.20 1.93 12.39
N THR A 88 -0.15 2.74 12.26
CA THR A 88 0.04 3.64 11.12
C THR A 88 1.42 3.42 10.52
N PHE A 89 1.53 3.55 9.21
CA PHE A 89 2.77 3.25 8.50
C PHE A 89 2.92 4.11 7.24
N HIS A 90 4.18 4.25 6.79
CA HIS A 90 4.44 4.67 5.42
C HIS A 90 4.16 3.50 4.47
N TYR A 91 3.86 3.80 3.20
CA TYR A 91 3.59 2.76 2.19
C TYR A 91 4.70 1.70 2.13
N LYS A 92 5.95 2.12 1.85
CA LYS A 92 7.11 1.23 1.77
C LYS A 92 7.30 0.41 3.06
N CYS A 93 7.21 1.08 4.22
CA CYS A 93 7.35 0.41 5.51
C CYS A 93 6.27 -0.67 5.72
N GLY A 94 5.01 -0.37 5.39
CA GLY A 94 3.93 -1.35 5.45
C GLY A 94 4.16 -2.51 4.48
N LYS A 95 4.55 -2.22 3.22
CA LYS A 95 4.82 -3.23 2.18
C LYS A 95 5.90 -4.20 2.66
N GLU A 96 7.03 -3.69 3.13
CA GLU A 96 8.16 -4.51 3.63
C GLU A 96 7.84 -5.32 4.89
N ASN A 97 6.84 -4.89 5.68
CA ASN A 97 6.44 -5.56 6.92
C ASN A 97 5.12 -6.33 6.79
N GLY A 98 4.65 -6.57 5.55
CA GLY A 98 3.51 -7.42 5.23
C GLY A 98 2.14 -6.85 5.58
N ALA A 99 2.01 -5.53 5.60
CA ALA A 99 0.71 -4.88 5.48
C ALA A 99 0.09 -5.18 4.09
N LEU A 100 -1.23 -5.23 4.03
CA LEU A 100 -1.99 -5.36 2.80
C LEU A 100 -2.53 -3.99 2.38
N PHE A 101 -2.44 -3.68 1.10
CA PHE A 101 -3.00 -2.48 0.50
C PHE A 101 -3.99 -2.87 -0.60
N GLN A 102 -5.20 -2.33 -0.53
CA GLN A 102 -6.22 -2.51 -1.55
C GLN A 102 -6.21 -1.27 -2.44
N PHE A 103 -6.12 -1.48 -3.76
CA PHE A 103 -6.15 -0.41 -4.77
C PHE A 103 -7.50 -0.34 -5.49
N PHE A 104 -8.56 -0.72 -4.79
CA PHE A 104 -9.94 -0.75 -5.26
C PHE A 104 -10.86 -0.19 -4.17
N ASP A 105 -12.10 0.14 -4.54
CA ASP A 105 -13.11 0.74 -3.68
C ASP A 105 -12.58 1.96 -2.89
N THR A 106 -12.43 1.83 -1.57
CA THR A 106 -12.04 2.92 -0.66
C THR A 106 -10.56 2.89 -0.28
N PHE A 107 -9.73 2.17 -1.03
CA PHE A 107 -8.28 2.09 -0.82
C PHE A 107 -7.86 1.62 0.60
N ASN A 108 -8.59 0.64 1.15
CA ASN A 108 -8.34 0.19 2.52
C ASN A 108 -6.95 -0.46 2.68
N SER A 109 -6.35 -0.22 3.84
CA SER A 109 -5.07 -0.79 4.21
C SER A 109 -5.20 -1.57 5.52
N PHE A 110 -4.50 -2.71 5.63
CA PHE A 110 -4.56 -3.57 6.81
C PHE A 110 -3.15 -3.90 7.29
N CYS A 111 -2.90 -3.78 8.60
CA CYS A 111 -1.62 -4.21 9.16
C CYS A 111 -1.48 -5.75 9.08
N ARG A 112 -0.28 -6.27 9.30
CA ARG A 112 0.00 -7.72 9.26
C ARG A 112 -0.87 -8.57 10.19
N HIS A 113 -1.48 -7.98 11.21
CA HIS A 113 -2.34 -8.66 12.18
C HIS A 113 -3.82 -8.68 11.77
N HIS A 114 -4.26 -7.75 10.92
CA HIS A 114 -5.66 -7.60 10.52
C HIS A 114 -5.86 -7.73 9.01
N ARG A 115 -4.80 -8.04 8.25
CA ARG A 115 -4.94 -8.34 6.83
C ARG A 115 -5.77 -9.61 6.66
N PRO A 116 -6.70 -9.64 5.69
CA PRO A 116 -7.32 -10.87 5.25
C PRO A 116 -6.26 -11.91 4.86
N THR A 117 -6.50 -13.15 5.27
CA THR A 117 -5.69 -14.31 4.92
C THR A 117 -6.58 -15.37 4.28
N GLN A 118 -5.96 -16.23 3.45
CA GLN A 118 -6.64 -17.39 2.90
C GLN A 118 -6.18 -18.62 3.68
N ASP A 119 -7.14 -19.37 4.22
CA ASP A 119 -6.85 -20.64 4.90
C ASP A 119 -6.70 -21.75 3.85
N VAL A 120 -5.52 -21.79 3.23
CA VAL A 120 -5.21 -22.72 2.14
C VAL A 120 -3.81 -23.28 2.30
N ALA A 121 -3.70 -24.61 2.25
CA ALA A 121 -2.42 -25.27 2.18
C ALA A 121 -1.80 -25.09 0.78
N LEU A 122 -0.59 -24.54 0.73
CA LEU A 122 0.21 -24.45 -0.50
C LEU A 122 0.41 -25.84 -1.10
N LYS A 123 -0.05 -26.04 -2.34
CA LYS A 123 0.19 -27.27 -3.08
C LYS A 123 1.58 -27.23 -3.73
N ARG A 124 2.32 -28.34 -3.65
CA ARG A 124 3.61 -28.52 -4.34
C ARG A 124 3.40 -28.55 -5.86
N ASN A 125 4.50 -28.33 -6.59
CA ASN A 125 4.58 -28.45 -8.06
C ASN A 125 3.64 -27.50 -8.80
N GLN A 126 3.47 -26.28 -8.30
CA GLN A 126 2.85 -25.22 -9.08
C GLN A 126 3.85 -24.13 -9.42
N THR A 127 3.63 -23.53 -10.58
CA THR A 127 4.38 -22.40 -11.10
C THR A 127 3.52 -21.16 -10.95
N PHE A 128 4.09 -20.09 -10.42
CA PHE A 128 3.43 -18.79 -10.40
C PHE A 128 3.39 -18.23 -11.82
N PRO A 129 2.22 -18.01 -12.44
CA PRO A 129 2.12 -17.77 -13.87
C PRO A 129 2.65 -16.40 -14.31
N ILE A 130 2.80 -15.43 -13.39
CA ILE A 130 3.30 -14.08 -13.70
C ILE A 130 4.82 -14.05 -13.77
N CYS A 131 5.50 -14.63 -12.78
CA CYS A 131 6.97 -14.60 -12.69
C CYS A 131 7.64 -15.91 -13.13
N LEU A 132 6.86 -16.94 -13.43
CA LEU A 132 7.29 -18.28 -13.82
C LEU A 132 8.20 -18.97 -12.79
N CYS A 133 8.24 -18.48 -11.55
CA CYS A 133 8.96 -19.14 -10.46
C CYS A 133 8.19 -20.38 -10.00
N GLU A 134 8.92 -21.43 -9.68
CA GLU A 134 8.37 -22.60 -9.00
C GLU A 134 8.11 -22.28 -7.52
N ILE A 135 7.12 -22.93 -6.90
CA ILE A 135 6.94 -22.88 -5.45
C ILE A 135 8.14 -23.56 -4.78
N GLU A 136 9.16 -22.78 -4.45
CA GLU A 136 10.21 -23.23 -3.54
C GLU A 136 9.64 -23.20 -2.12
N GLN A 137 9.62 -24.34 -1.44
CA GLN A 137 9.42 -24.40 0.02
C GLN A 137 10.63 -23.77 0.72
N LYS A 138 10.80 -22.45 0.65
CA LYS A 138 11.55 -21.77 1.70
C LYS A 138 10.69 -21.88 2.95
N ASN A 139 11.24 -22.48 4.01
CA ASN A 139 10.56 -22.79 5.28
C ASN A 139 9.83 -21.59 5.90
N LYS A 140 10.06 -20.36 5.42
CA LYS A 140 9.28 -19.15 5.67
C LYS A 140 9.23 -18.30 4.40
N SER A 141 8.08 -18.15 3.76
CA SER A 141 7.89 -17.04 2.81
C SER A 141 8.12 -15.72 3.55
N PRO A 142 8.76 -14.71 2.92
CA PRO A 142 8.86 -13.41 3.55
C PRO A 142 7.46 -12.88 3.88
N VAL A 143 7.33 -12.20 5.03
CA VAL A 143 6.02 -11.72 5.55
C VAL A 143 5.27 -10.85 4.54
N TYR A 144 6.01 -10.19 3.64
CA TYR A 144 5.49 -9.35 2.56
C TYR A 144 5.05 -10.08 1.29
N ASP A 145 5.36 -11.38 1.13
CA ASP A 145 5.12 -12.16 -0.09
C ASP A 145 4.33 -13.44 0.20
N ILE A 146 3.19 -13.28 0.88
CA ILE A 146 2.26 -14.39 1.14
C ILE A 146 1.54 -14.74 -0.16
N PRO A 147 1.63 -15.99 -0.65
CA PRO A 147 0.96 -16.38 -1.88
C PRO A 147 -0.57 -16.27 -1.77
N LEU A 148 -1.20 -15.85 -2.86
CA LEU A 148 -2.65 -15.80 -3.02
C LEU A 148 -3.10 -16.91 -3.97
N VAL A 149 -4.26 -17.49 -3.71
CA VAL A 149 -4.89 -18.50 -4.57
C VAL A 149 -6.24 -18.00 -5.08
N THR A 150 -6.49 -18.22 -6.36
CA THR A 150 -7.78 -17.84 -6.97
C THR A 150 -8.83 -18.92 -6.72
N PRO A 151 -10.00 -18.60 -6.11
CA PRO A 151 -11.03 -19.62 -5.87
C PRO A 151 -11.71 -20.09 -7.16
N CYS A 152 -11.82 -19.21 -8.17
CA CYS A 152 -12.56 -19.45 -9.41
C CYS A 152 -11.68 -19.94 -10.58
N CYS A 153 -10.40 -19.58 -10.64
CA CYS A 153 -9.53 -19.87 -11.78
C CYS A 153 -8.66 -21.10 -11.51
N ARG A 154 -9.29 -22.28 -11.33
CA ARG A 154 -8.60 -23.57 -11.11
C ARG A 154 -7.59 -23.59 -9.96
N ARG A 155 -7.77 -22.75 -8.93
CA ARG A 155 -6.83 -22.63 -7.80
C ARG A 155 -5.40 -22.28 -8.22
N THR A 156 -5.25 -21.40 -9.20
CA THR A 156 -3.95 -20.84 -9.58
C THR A 156 -3.40 -19.95 -8.47
N TRP A 157 -2.10 -20.10 -8.19
CA TRP A 157 -1.38 -19.35 -7.17
C TRP A 157 -0.60 -18.18 -7.75
N PHE A 158 -0.50 -17.09 -6.98
CA PHE A 158 0.20 -15.86 -7.33
C PHE A 158 1.03 -15.40 -6.14
N HIS A 159 2.27 -14.95 -6.38
CA HIS A 159 2.94 -14.12 -5.38
C HIS A 159 2.16 -12.82 -5.22
N ASN A 160 2.02 -12.33 -3.99
CA ASN A 160 1.37 -11.04 -3.77
C ASN A 160 2.15 -9.92 -4.49
N LYS A 161 3.49 -9.96 -4.46
CA LYS A 161 4.34 -8.98 -5.17
C LYS A 161 4.25 -9.06 -6.69
N CYS A 162 3.79 -10.17 -7.26
CA CYS A 162 3.61 -10.29 -8.71
C CYS A 162 2.31 -9.66 -9.18
N LEU A 163 1.38 -9.41 -8.27
CA LEU A 163 0.12 -8.70 -8.54
C LEU A 163 0.22 -7.20 -8.20
N GLN A 164 1.20 -6.79 -7.38
CA GLN A 164 1.32 -5.44 -6.80
C GLN A 164 2.75 -4.90 -6.60
#